data_AF-A0A1I3U6B8-F1
#
_entry.id   AF-A0A1I3U6B8-F1
#
_cell.length_a   1.000
_cell.length_b   1.000
_cell.length_c   1.000
_cell.angle_alpha   90.00
_cell.angle_beta   90.00
_cell.angle_gamma   90.00
#
_symmetry.space_group_name_H-M   'P 1'
#
loop_
_entity.id
_entity.type
_entity.pdbx_description
1 polymer ?
#
loop_
_entity_poly.entity_id
_entity_poly.type
_entity_poly.pdbx_seq_one_letter_code
_entity_poly.pdbx_strand_id
1 'polypeptide(L)' 'MKVVLFDFLMFIFTIFIAWGCVSSLKAKNKFAIGFGVVSLLVFLFADGLIIYYATKGA' A
#
# COMPACT_ATOMS: atom_id res chain seq x y z
N MET A 1 1.71 8.37 18.79
CA MET A 1 0.33 8.32 18.23
C MET A 1 -0.33 7.01 18.63
N LYS A 2 -1.64 7.00 18.93
CA LYS A 2 -2.39 5.73 19.06
C LYS A 2 -2.55 5.16 17.65
N VAL A 3 -2.03 3.96 17.43
CA VAL A 3 -2.32 3.20 16.21
C VAL A 3 -3.82 2.96 16.18
N VAL A 4 -4.46 3.44 15.13
CA VAL A 4 -5.91 3.32 14.95
C VAL A 4 -6.22 2.17 13.99
N LEU A 5 -7.45 1.66 14.05
CA LEU A 5 -7.95 0.61 13.14
C LEU A 5 -7.66 0.95 11.66
N PHE A 6 -7.68 2.24 11.31
CA PHE A 6 -7.43 2.72 9.97
C PHE A 6 -6.00 2.45 9.48
N ASP A 7 -5.00 2.58 10.35
CA ASP A 7 -3.59 2.31 10.01
C ASP A 7 -3.41 0.83 9.64
N PHE A 8 -4.06 -0.05 10.40
CA PHE A 8 -4.04 -1.49 10.14
C PHE A 8 -4.73 -1.85 8.82
N LEU A 9 -5.87 -1.20 8.53
CA LEU A 9 -6.58 -1.37 7.28
C LEU A 9 -5.75 -0.90 6.07
N MET A 10 -4.95 0.16 6.25
CA MET A 10 -4.09 0.68 5.21
C MET A 10 -3.01 -0.32 4.78
N PHE A 11 -2.35 -0.98 5.75
CA PHE A 11 -1.42 -2.08 5.45
C PHE A 11 -2.10 -3.25 4.71
N ILE A 12 -3.33 -3.59 5.09
CA ILE A 12 -4.11 -4.62 4.39
C ILE A 12 -4.37 -4.22 2.93
N PHE A 13 -4.70 -2.97 2.68
CA PHE A 13 -4.89 -2.46 1.31
C PHE A 13 -3.61 -2.48 0.50
N THR A 14 -2.45 -2.18 1.09
CA THR A 14 -1.16 -2.32 0.42
C THR A 14 -0.93 -3.76 -0.06
N ILE A 15 -1.29 -4.76 0.76
CA ILE A 15 -1.20 -6.18 0.37
C ILE A 15 -2.18 -6.52 -0.77
N PHE A 16 -3.41 -6.02 -0.71
CA PHE A 16 -4.38 -6.25 -1.79
C PHE A 16 -3.96 -5.61 -3.11
N ILE A 17 -3.37 -4.41 -3.08
CA ILE A 17 -2.84 -3.76 -4.28
C ILE A 17 -1.67 -4.57 -4.83
N ALA A 18 -0.77 -5.07 -3.98
CA ALA A 18 0.33 -5.94 -4.38
C ALA A 18 -0.18 -7.21 -5.09
N TRP A 19 -1.20 -7.84 -4.50
CA TRP A 19 -1.85 -9.01 -5.09
C TRP A 19 -2.53 -8.68 -6.43
N GLY A 20 -3.25 -7.55 -6.49
CA GLY A 20 -3.89 -7.06 -7.71
C GLY A 20 -2.88 -6.80 -8.83
N CYS A 21 -1.70 -6.28 -8.49
CA CYS A 21 -0.59 -6.08 -9.42
C CYS A 21 -0.06 -7.43 -9.95
N VAL A 22 0.15 -8.42 -9.09
CA VAL A 22 0.59 -9.78 -9.47
C VAL A 22 -0.44 -10.49 -10.35
N SER A 23 -1.74 -10.36 -10.02
CA SER A 23 -2.82 -10.89 -10.86
C SER A 23 -2.85 -10.22 -12.23
N SER A 24 -2.66 -8.90 -12.26
CA SER A 24 -2.63 -8.12 -13.50
C SER A 24 -1.43 -8.46 -14.39
N LEU A 25 -0.29 -8.84 -13.79
CA LEU A 25 0.88 -9.37 -14.52
C LEU A 25 0.54 -10.67 -15.26
N LYS A 26 -0.20 -11.59 -14.61
CA LYS A 26 -0.66 -12.84 -15.26
C LYS A 26 -1.64 -12.55 -16.41
N ALA A 27 -2.49 -11.55 -16.26
CA ALA A 27 -3.45 -11.13 -17.28
C ALA A 27 -2.82 -10.29 -18.43
N LYS A 28 -1.51 -9.97 -18.37
CA LYS A 28 -0.79 -9.11 -19.33
C LYS A 28 -1.45 -7.74 -19.59
N ASN A 29 -2.25 -7.24 -18.63
CA ASN A 29 -2.92 -5.95 -18.77
C ASN A 29 -1.98 -4.80 -18.36
N LYS A 30 -1.30 -4.22 -19.35
CA LYS A 30 -0.30 -3.15 -19.15
C LYS A 30 -0.86 -1.93 -18.42
N PHE A 31 -2.13 -1.59 -18.63
CA PHE A 31 -2.77 -0.45 -17.97
C PHE A 31 -3.00 -0.73 -16.47
N ALA A 32 -3.58 -1.88 -16.15
CA ALA A 32 -3.83 -2.28 -14.76
C ALA A 32 -2.54 -2.46 -13.96
N ILE A 33 -1.48 -2.98 -14.60
CA ILE A 33 -0.15 -3.07 -14.00
C ILE A 33 0.40 -1.67 -13.71
N GLY A 34 0.36 -0.75 -14.69
CA GLY A 34 0.86 0.61 -14.50
C GLY A 34 0.14 1.35 -13.37
N PHE A 35 -1.20 1.29 -13.36
CA PHE A 35 -2.01 1.87 -12.29
C PHE A 35 -1.74 1.20 -10.94
N GLY A 36 -1.64 -0.13 -10.91
CA GLY A 36 -1.34 -0.90 -9.70
C GLY A 36 0.02 -0.55 -9.10
N VAL A 37 1.06 -0.41 -9.93
CA VAL A 37 2.41 -0.05 -9.48
C VAL A 37 2.43 1.36 -8.88
N VAL A 38 1.79 2.34 -9.53
CA VAL A 38 1.71 3.71 -9.00
C VAL A 38 0.95 3.73 -7.68
N SER A 39 -0.17 3.01 -7.60
CA SER A 39 -0.97 2.90 -6.38
C SER A 39 -0.16 2.27 -5.24
N LEU A 40 0.61 1.22 -5.54
CA LEU A 40 1.44 0.52 -4.58
C LEU A 40 2.56 1.40 -4.01
N LEU A 41 3.16 2.25 -4.84
CA LEU A 41 4.16 3.23 -4.40
C LEU A 41 3.57 4.28 -3.44
N VAL A 42 2.38 4.80 -3.75
CA VAL A 42 1.70 5.78 -2.89
C VAL A 42 1.32 5.16 -1.54
N PHE A 43 0.81 3.92 -1.56
CA PHE A 43 0.45 3.20 -0.33
C PHE A 43 1.66 2.84 0.53
N LEU A 44 2.77 2.37 -0.06
CA LEU A 44 4.02 2.14 0.65
C LEU A 44 4.57 3.43 1.29
N PHE A 45 4.47 4.56 0.59
CA PHE A 45 4.88 5.85 1.14
C PHE A 45 4.01 6.24 2.35
N ALA A 46 2.69 6.05 2.25
CA ALA A 46 1.78 6.31 3.35
C ALA A 46 2.03 5.37 4.55
N ASP A 47 2.27 4.08 4.32
CA ASP A 47 2.65 3.12 5.35
C ASP A 47 3.97 3.54 6.05
N GLY A 48 4.94 4.02 5.27
CA GLY A 48 6.19 4.59 5.78
C GLY A 48 5.97 5.83 6.66
N LEU A 49 5.04 6.72 6.28
CA LEU A 49 4.67 7.88 7.10
C LEU A 49 4.00 7.45 8.40
N ILE A 50 3.08 6.47 8.37
CA ILE A 50 2.45 5.92 9.57
C ILE A 50 3.53 5.41 10.54
N ILE A 51 4.46 4.58 10.05
CA ILE A 51 5.56 4.05 10.87
C ILE A 51 6.43 5.20 11.40
N TYR A 52 6.83 6.13 10.54
CA TYR A 52 7.69 7.24 10.91
C TYR A 52 7.09 8.08 12.03
N TYR A 53 5.82 8.47 11.92
CA TYR A 53 5.18 9.26 12.97
C TYR A 53 4.79 8.42 14.19
N ALA A 54 4.59 7.11 14.05
CA ALA A 54 4.43 6.20 15.18
C ALA A 54 5.73 6.11 16.01
N THR A 55 6.90 6.06 15.35
CA THR A 55 8.21 5.96 16.01
C THR A 55 8.76 7.30 16.50
N LYS A 56 8.53 8.40 15.77
CA LYS A 56 9.05 9.74 16.15
C LYS A 56 8.16 10.48 17.16
N GLY A 57 6.99 9.93 17.47
CA GLY A 57 6.07 10.41 18.51
C GLY A 57 6.10 9.58 19.79
N ALA A 58 7.26 8.98 20.11
CA ALA A 58 7.58 8.31 21.37
C ALA A 58 8.72 9.06 22.07
#